data_AF-A0A7D9H1H2-F1
#
_entry.id   AF-A0A7D9H1H2-F1
#
_cell.length_a   1.000
_cell.length_b   1.000
_cell.length_c   1.000
_cell.angle_alpha   90.00
_cell.angle_beta   90.00
_cell.angle_gamma   90.00
#
_symmetry.space_group_name_H-M   'P 1'
#
loop_
_entity.id
_entity.type
_entity.pdbx_description
1 polymer ?
#
loop_
_entity_poly.entity_id
_entity_poly.type
_entity_poly.pdbx_seq_one_letter_code
_entity_poly.pdbx_strand_id
1 'polypeptide(L)'
;MCRVPSGPSGPANSAGSGNGSFQRPRQPERPRQLFSGRSGSSGVAQEGSGHVESTNGVRRLREFFSGDRIPEGFTLISHRSAPNGFKVAIVLSELGYKYDTILLDFANGDQKSPEFLSINPNGRVPALIDHTNPEQSVTLWESGSIILYLVEKKTREEGICPSIWAENLVEQSQIMSWLFFQTSGHSPMIGQALHFKYFHSVSVPSAIQRYTDEVRRVYGVLEVALSEKREALIMELDRENAASYSAGLTPMSQSRYFDTPVWLVGERATIADLCFVTWNYVVDRIGIDLKAEFPEVYKWTKHVMQRPAVMRALKWSGDQ
;
A
#
# COMPACT_ATOMS: atom_id res chain seq x y z
N MET A 1 40.30 2.87 25.69
CA MET A 1 41.17 1.71 25.45
C MET A 1 40.53 0.50 26.12
N CYS A 2 39.80 -0.32 25.36
CA CYS A 2 39.20 -1.55 25.86
C CYS A 2 39.73 -2.72 25.01
N ARG A 3 40.33 -3.70 25.69
CA ARG A 3 41.04 -4.85 25.11
C ARG A 3 40.04 -5.93 24.65
N VAL A 4 40.28 -6.46 23.45
CA VAL A 4 39.65 -7.66 22.89
C VAL A 4 40.45 -8.90 23.34
N PRO A 5 39.82 -10.03 23.72
CA PRO A 5 40.54 -11.28 23.88
C PRO A 5 40.56 -12.09 22.58
N SER A 6 41.78 -12.46 22.18
CA SER A 6 42.14 -13.36 21.08
C SER A 6 41.88 -14.83 21.44
N GLY A 7 41.17 -15.58 20.58
CA GLY A 7 41.07 -17.04 20.62
C GLY A 7 42.10 -17.71 19.68
N PRO A 8 42.50 -18.97 19.95
CA PRO A 8 43.65 -19.60 19.27
C PRO A 8 43.29 -20.25 17.93
N SER A 9 44.31 -20.31 17.08
CA SER A 9 44.34 -20.81 15.71
C SER A 9 44.86 -22.25 15.60
N GLY A 10 44.21 -23.05 14.73
CA GLY A 10 44.80 -24.18 13.97
C GLY A 10 44.15 -25.56 14.17
N PRO A 11 44.34 -26.56 13.27
CA PRO A 11 45.09 -26.53 12.00
C PRO A 11 44.28 -26.96 10.75
N ALA A 12 44.89 -26.74 9.60
CA ALA A 12 44.46 -27.18 8.28
C ALA A 12 44.82 -28.65 8.00
N ASN A 13 43.98 -29.32 7.21
CA ASN A 13 44.20 -30.50 6.36
C ASN A 13 42.88 -30.71 5.61
N SER A 14 42.74 -31.24 4.40
CA SER A 14 43.59 -31.59 3.26
C SER A 14 42.60 -32.21 2.24
N ALA A 15 42.92 -32.15 0.95
CA ALA A 15 42.01 -32.47 -0.15
C ALA A 15 41.38 -33.89 -0.14
N GLY A 16 40.13 -33.96 -0.59
CA GLY A 16 39.45 -35.19 -1.03
C GLY A 16 38.68 -34.91 -2.31
N SER A 17 39.24 -35.34 -3.45
CA SER A 17 38.67 -35.27 -4.79
C SER A 17 37.59 -36.35 -4.99
N GLY A 18 36.35 -35.93 -5.20
CA GLY A 18 35.23 -36.81 -5.58
C GLY A 18 34.54 -36.28 -6.83
N ASN A 19 34.72 -36.98 -7.95
CA ASN A 19 34.01 -36.73 -9.21
C ASN A 19 32.52 -37.06 -9.05
N GLY A 20 31.67 -36.03 -9.04
CA GLY A 20 30.22 -36.15 -9.08
C GLY A 20 29.65 -35.23 -10.15
N SER A 21 29.18 -35.80 -11.25
CA SER A 21 28.47 -35.10 -12.32
C SER A 21 27.13 -34.56 -11.82
N PHE A 22 27.08 -33.28 -11.46
CA PHE A 22 25.85 -32.59 -11.08
C PHE A 22 25.10 -32.08 -12.31
N GLN A 23 23.97 -32.71 -12.61
CA GLN A 23 22.97 -32.21 -13.54
C GLN A 23 22.35 -30.90 -13.00
N ARG A 24 22.24 -29.88 -13.87
CA ARG A 24 21.60 -28.61 -13.52
C ARG A 24 20.14 -28.84 -13.09
N PRO A 25 19.67 -28.22 -12.00
CA PRO A 25 18.24 -28.25 -11.66
C PRO A 25 17.44 -27.52 -12.74
N ARG A 26 16.32 -28.12 -13.16
CA ARG A 26 15.34 -27.49 -14.06
C ARG A 26 14.77 -26.24 -13.36
N GLN A 27 14.78 -25.11 -14.07
CA GLN A 27 14.12 -23.89 -13.61
C GLN A 27 12.61 -24.14 -13.47
N PRO A 28 11.95 -23.64 -12.40
CA PRO A 28 10.50 -23.67 -12.32
C PRO A 28 9.89 -22.74 -13.38
N GLU A 29 8.86 -23.22 -14.08
CA GLU A 29 8.12 -22.46 -15.08
C GLU A 29 7.50 -21.19 -14.45
N ARG A 30 7.62 -20.06 -15.16
CA ARG A 30 7.06 -18.78 -14.72
C ARG A 30 5.53 -18.81 -14.78
N PRO A 31 4.81 -18.31 -13.77
CA PRO A 31 3.38 -18.06 -13.88
C PRO A 31 3.09 -17.06 -15.01
N ARG A 32 2.02 -17.31 -15.77
CA ARG A 32 1.58 -16.47 -16.91
C ARG A 32 1.42 -15.01 -16.50
N GLN A 33 2.06 -14.12 -17.27
CA GLN A 33 1.97 -12.67 -17.15
C GLN A 33 0.56 -12.18 -17.53
N LEU A 34 -0.06 -11.35 -16.68
CA LEU A 34 -1.32 -10.64 -16.98
C LEU A 34 -1.10 -9.18 -17.42
N PHE A 35 0.14 -8.72 -17.57
CA PHE A 35 0.43 -7.38 -18.10
C PHE A 35 1.70 -7.40 -18.95
N SER A 36 1.55 -7.43 -20.27
CA SER A 36 2.65 -7.17 -21.21
C SER A 36 2.19 -6.21 -22.31
N GLY A 37 2.46 -4.91 -22.13
CA GLY A 37 2.46 -3.96 -23.24
C GLY A 37 3.78 -4.10 -24.01
N ARG A 38 3.71 -4.44 -25.30
CA ARG A 38 4.87 -4.48 -26.19
C ARG A 38 5.36 -3.06 -26.49
N SER A 39 6.63 -2.78 -26.23
CA SER A 39 7.35 -1.65 -26.81
C SER A 39 7.97 -2.06 -28.14
N GLY A 40 7.59 -1.38 -29.21
CA GLY A 40 8.23 -1.46 -30.52
C GLY A 40 8.72 -0.08 -30.92
N SER A 41 10.02 0.09 -31.12
CA SER A 41 10.66 1.30 -31.62
C SER A 41 10.83 1.22 -33.14
N SER A 42 10.44 2.26 -33.86
CA SER A 42 11.09 2.72 -35.11
C SER A 42 10.67 4.16 -35.38
N GLY A 43 11.64 5.01 -35.74
CA GLY A 43 11.53 6.47 -35.74
C GLY A 43 10.77 7.07 -36.93
N VAL A 44 10.57 8.40 -36.89
CA VAL A 44 11.29 9.43 -37.65
C VAL A 44 10.82 10.79 -37.11
N ALA A 45 11.73 11.75 -36.98
CA ALA A 45 11.42 13.11 -36.55
C ALA A 45 10.68 13.90 -37.66
N GLN A 46 9.61 14.60 -37.28
CA GLN A 46 9.09 15.73 -38.04
C GLN A 46 8.55 16.79 -37.07
N GLU A 47 9.11 17.99 -37.17
CA GLU A 47 8.60 19.20 -36.55
C GLU A 47 7.24 19.57 -37.14
N GLY A 48 6.25 19.75 -36.28
CA GLY A 48 4.92 20.24 -36.64
C GLY A 48 4.25 20.80 -35.40
N SER A 49 3.90 22.07 -35.43
CA SER A 49 3.09 22.76 -34.44
C SER A 49 1.71 22.09 -34.35
N GLY A 50 1.55 21.17 -33.40
CA GLY A 50 0.29 20.45 -33.15
C GLY A 50 -0.30 20.86 -31.82
N HIS A 51 -1.52 21.40 -31.84
CA HIS A 51 -2.39 21.34 -30.66
C HIS A 51 -2.45 19.89 -30.17
N VAL A 52 -1.96 19.66 -28.96
CA VAL A 52 -2.02 18.35 -28.31
C VAL A 52 -3.50 18.05 -28.08
N GLU A 53 -4.03 17.09 -28.84
CA GLU A 53 -5.36 16.53 -28.61
C GLU A 53 -5.46 16.08 -27.15
N SER A 54 -6.40 16.69 -26.43
CA SER A 54 -6.65 16.44 -25.01
C SER A 54 -6.95 14.96 -24.78
N THR A 55 -6.17 14.31 -23.92
CA THR A 55 -6.44 12.95 -23.42
C THR A 55 -7.82 12.88 -22.75
N ASN A 56 -8.37 11.67 -22.63
CA ASN A 56 -9.65 11.43 -21.95
C ASN A 56 -9.65 11.97 -20.49
N GLY A 57 -8.51 11.94 -19.79
CA GLY A 57 -8.39 12.42 -18.39
C GLY A 57 -8.58 13.93 -18.26
N VAL A 58 -7.73 14.73 -18.92
CA VAL A 58 -7.81 16.21 -18.90
C VAL A 58 -9.09 16.69 -19.58
N ARG A 59 -9.54 16.00 -20.64
CA ARG A 59 -10.83 16.30 -21.28
C ARG A 59 -11.97 16.15 -20.27
N ARG A 60 -12.02 15.05 -19.52
CA ARG A 60 -13.04 14.85 -18.49
C ARG A 60 -12.93 15.85 -17.34
N LEU A 61 -11.73 16.34 -17.00
CA LEU A 61 -11.57 17.45 -16.05
C LEU A 61 -12.13 18.76 -16.62
N ARG A 62 -11.90 19.06 -17.90
CA ARG A 62 -12.49 20.25 -18.56
C ARG A 62 -14.01 20.16 -18.66
N GLU A 63 -14.53 19.01 -19.10
CA GLU A 63 -15.98 18.73 -19.13
C GLU A 63 -16.59 18.80 -17.72
N PHE A 64 -15.83 18.42 -16.70
CA PHE A 64 -16.24 18.61 -15.31
C PHE A 64 -16.34 20.10 -14.94
N PHE A 65 -15.36 20.93 -15.33
CA PHE A 65 -15.36 22.36 -15.04
C PHE A 65 -16.28 23.19 -15.95
N SER A 66 -16.72 22.68 -17.11
CA SER A 66 -17.65 23.39 -18.01
C SER A 66 -19.08 23.46 -17.49
N GLY A 67 -19.44 22.66 -16.48
CA GLY A 67 -20.74 22.70 -15.81
C GLY A 67 -21.86 21.93 -16.52
N ASP A 68 -21.54 21.13 -17.54
CA ASP A 68 -22.53 20.39 -18.34
C ASP A 68 -23.16 19.20 -17.57
N ARG A 69 -22.57 18.81 -16.44
CA ARG A 69 -23.08 17.78 -15.53
C ARG A 69 -22.94 18.28 -14.09
N ILE A 70 -24.00 18.19 -13.29
CA ILE A 70 -23.92 18.35 -11.82
C ILE A 70 -23.45 16.99 -11.27
N PRO A 71 -22.19 16.86 -10.82
CA PRO A 71 -21.71 15.61 -10.28
C PRO A 71 -22.31 15.40 -8.88
N GLU A 72 -22.83 14.20 -8.61
CA GLU A 72 -23.33 13.80 -7.29
C GLU A 72 -22.26 13.00 -6.54
N GLY A 73 -22.21 13.13 -5.21
CA GLY A 73 -21.26 12.39 -4.38
C GLY A 73 -19.84 12.92 -4.52
N PHE A 74 -18.90 12.05 -4.91
CA PHE A 74 -17.47 12.39 -4.98
C PHE A 74 -16.86 12.10 -6.35
N THR A 75 -15.83 12.85 -6.71
CA THR A 75 -14.96 12.54 -7.85
C THR A 75 -13.54 12.25 -7.35
N LEU A 76 -13.08 11.01 -7.54
CA LEU A 76 -11.70 10.60 -7.25
C LEU A 76 -10.83 10.78 -8.50
N ILE A 77 -9.78 11.58 -8.41
CA ILE A 77 -8.78 11.73 -9.47
C ILE A 77 -7.56 10.89 -9.10
N SER A 78 -7.23 9.93 -9.97
CA SER A 78 -6.29 8.85 -9.69
C SER A 78 -5.49 8.44 -10.94
N HIS A 79 -4.68 7.39 -10.82
CA HIS A 79 -3.98 6.72 -11.90
C HIS A 79 -4.12 5.19 -11.75
N ARG A 80 -4.15 4.46 -12.87
CA ARG A 80 -4.44 3.00 -12.92
C ARG A 80 -3.52 2.13 -12.07
N SER A 81 -2.31 2.63 -11.81
CA SER A 81 -1.29 1.92 -11.04
C SER A 81 -0.86 2.66 -9.77
N ALA A 82 -1.66 3.62 -9.27
CA ALA A 82 -1.31 4.39 -8.08
C ALA A 82 -1.86 3.75 -6.79
N PRO A 83 -1.01 3.15 -5.93
CA PRO A 83 -1.51 2.50 -4.70
C PRO A 83 -2.24 3.47 -3.76
N ASN A 84 -1.81 4.74 -3.72
CA ASN A 84 -2.48 5.78 -2.93
C ASN A 84 -3.88 6.13 -3.45
N GLY A 85 -4.12 6.00 -4.76
CA GLY A 85 -5.43 6.20 -5.36
C GLY A 85 -6.42 5.10 -4.96
N PHE A 86 -6.00 3.83 -5.08
CA PHE A 86 -6.81 2.71 -4.61
C PHE A 86 -7.04 2.73 -3.10
N LYS A 87 -6.10 3.25 -2.31
CA LYS A 87 -6.27 3.43 -0.87
C LYS A 87 -7.47 4.35 -0.56
N VAL A 88 -7.65 5.44 -1.30
CA VAL A 88 -8.85 6.30 -1.17
C VAL A 88 -10.11 5.59 -1.67
N ALA A 89 -10.03 4.90 -2.82
CA ALA A 89 -11.16 4.14 -3.37
C ALA A 89 -11.68 3.07 -2.40
N ILE A 90 -10.79 2.40 -1.67
CA ILE A 90 -11.13 1.42 -0.62
C ILE A 90 -11.95 2.10 0.48
N VAL A 91 -11.49 3.24 1.00
CA VAL A 91 -12.18 3.95 2.08
C VAL A 91 -13.54 4.47 1.63
N LEU A 92 -13.63 5.06 0.43
CA LEU A 92 -14.92 5.44 -0.17
C LEU A 92 -15.89 4.24 -0.25
N SER A 93 -15.38 3.07 -0.65
CA SER A 93 -16.17 1.84 -0.78
C SER A 93 -16.60 1.22 0.56
N GLU A 94 -15.76 1.34 1.60
CA GLU A 94 -16.07 0.91 2.97
C GLU A 94 -17.14 1.80 3.61
N LEU A 95 -17.10 3.11 3.34
CA LEU A 95 -18.09 4.07 3.83
C LEU A 95 -19.38 4.10 2.99
N GLY A 96 -19.41 3.36 1.89
CA GLY A 96 -20.57 3.30 0.99
C GLY A 96 -20.84 4.59 0.22
N TYR A 97 -19.83 5.45 0.07
CA TYR A 97 -19.95 6.67 -0.72
C TYR A 97 -20.01 6.35 -2.22
N LYS A 98 -20.90 7.03 -2.94
CA LYS A 98 -20.92 7.01 -4.41
C LYS A 98 -19.82 7.91 -4.93
N TYR A 99 -19.01 7.40 -5.85
CA TYR A 99 -17.97 8.19 -6.47
C TYR A 99 -17.71 7.78 -7.92
N ASP A 100 -17.35 8.77 -8.74
CA ASP A 100 -16.77 8.56 -10.07
C ASP A 100 -15.24 8.63 -9.97
N THR A 101 -14.53 7.91 -10.85
CA THR A 101 -13.06 8.02 -10.96
C THR A 101 -12.63 8.60 -12.30
N ILE A 102 -11.77 9.63 -12.24
CA ILE A 102 -11.04 10.18 -13.37
C ILE A 102 -9.60 9.69 -13.31
N LEU A 103 -9.16 9.05 -14.39
CA LEU A 103 -7.79 8.57 -14.53
C LEU A 103 -6.96 9.58 -15.32
N LEU A 104 -5.88 10.05 -14.70
CA LEU A 104 -4.86 10.83 -15.38
C LEU A 104 -3.90 9.91 -16.14
N ASP A 105 -3.38 10.41 -17.26
CA ASP A 105 -2.28 9.80 -18.00
C ASP A 105 -0.95 10.52 -17.69
N PHE A 106 -0.07 9.82 -16.99
CA PHE A 106 1.23 10.41 -16.61
C PHE A 106 2.23 10.50 -17.75
N ALA A 107 2.08 9.69 -18.80
CA ALA A 107 2.95 9.76 -19.98
C ALA A 107 2.70 11.05 -20.77
N ASN A 108 1.45 11.52 -20.76
CA ASN A 108 1.04 12.78 -21.39
C ASN A 108 1.18 13.99 -20.46
N GLY A 109 1.59 13.78 -19.21
CA GLY A 109 1.82 14.87 -18.26
C GLY A 109 0.54 15.49 -17.69
N ASP A 110 -0.60 14.79 -17.76
CA ASP A 110 -1.92 15.27 -17.28
C ASP A 110 -1.87 15.84 -15.85
N GLN A 111 -1.05 15.26 -14.97
CA GLN A 111 -0.83 15.71 -13.60
C GLN A 111 -0.19 17.10 -13.47
N LYS A 112 0.20 17.72 -14.59
CA LYS A 112 0.74 19.08 -14.67
C LYS A 112 -0.17 20.02 -15.46
N SER A 113 -1.36 19.58 -15.87
CA SER A 113 -2.32 20.46 -16.54
C SER A 113 -2.81 21.56 -15.57
N PRO A 114 -3.12 22.77 -16.05
CA PRO A 114 -3.65 23.84 -15.21
C PRO A 114 -4.92 23.43 -14.45
N GLU A 115 -5.80 22.65 -15.09
CA GLU A 115 -7.06 22.17 -14.53
C GLU A 115 -6.84 21.19 -13.37
N PHE A 116 -5.82 20.34 -13.45
CA PHE A 116 -5.49 19.47 -12.33
C PHE A 116 -4.73 20.20 -11.22
N LEU A 117 -3.83 21.13 -11.58
CA LEU A 117 -3.07 21.92 -10.61
C LEU A 117 -3.95 22.87 -9.80
N SER A 118 -5.09 23.32 -10.33
CA SER A 118 -6.08 24.07 -9.56
C SER A 118 -6.79 23.23 -8.50
N ILE A 119 -6.79 21.90 -8.65
CA ILE A 119 -7.35 20.95 -7.65
C ILE A 119 -6.27 20.52 -6.66
N ASN A 120 -5.08 20.17 -7.18
CA ASN A 120 -3.94 19.75 -6.38
C ASN A 120 -2.66 20.47 -6.84
N PRO A 121 -2.19 21.48 -6.09
CA PRO A 121 -0.99 22.22 -6.45
C PRO A 121 0.30 21.37 -6.45
N ASN A 122 0.33 20.22 -5.76
CA ASN A 122 1.45 19.29 -5.80
C ASN A 122 1.57 18.57 -7.15
N GLY A 123 0.47 18.51 -7.93
CA GLY A 123 0.43 17.79 -9.21
C GLY A 123 0.73 16.30 -9.04
N ARG A 124 0.11 15.68 -8.03
CA ARG A 124 0.21 14.25 -7.69
C ARG A 124 -1.18 13.68 -7.43
N VAL A 125 -1.36 12.38 -7.65
CA VAL A 125 -2.60 11.68 -7.26
C VAL A 125 -2.41 10.96 -5.91
N PRO A 126 -3.47 10.73 -5.12
CA PRO A 126 -4.87 11.08 -5.37
C PRO A 126 -5.19 12.56 -5.11
N ALA A 127 -6.25 13.02 -5.78
CA ALA A 127 -7.04 14.16 -5.36
C ALA A 127 -8.51 13.75 -5.32
N LEU A 128 -9.29 14.37 -4.43
CA LEU A 128 -10.72 14.11 -4.29
C LEU A 128 -11.47 15.43 -4.41
N ILE A 129 -12.62 15.40 -5.09
CA ILE A 129 -13.58 16.48 -5.06
C ILE A 129 -14.86 15.96 -4.38
N ASP A 130 -15.32 16.68 -3.36
CA ASP A 130 -16.59 16.44 -2.70
C ASP A 130 -17.64 17.41 -3.26
N HIS A 131 -18.70 16.86 -3.87
CA HIS A 131 -19.82 17.61 -4.45
C HIS A 131 -21.07 17.60 -3.57
N THR A 132 -20.99 17.00 -2.39
CA THR A 132 -22.15 16.84 -1.50
C THR A 132 -22.54 18.12 -0.77
N ASN A 133 -21.64 19.12 -0.72
CA ASN A 133 -21.99 20.43 -0.18
C ASN A 133 -22.73 21.26 -1.26
N PRO A 134 -23.99 21.65 -1.01
CA PRO A 134 -24.80 22.38 -1.98
C PRO A 134 -24.31 23.81 -2.26
N GLU A 135 -23.51 24.41 -1.37
CA GLU A 135 -22.98 25.77 -1.57
C GLU A 135 -21.72 25.78 -2.41
N GLN A 136 -20.80 24.83 -2.19
CA GLN A 136 -19.54 24.75 -2.92
C GLN A 136 -18.88 23.38 -2.82
N SER A 137 -18.38 22.86 -3.95
CA SER A 137 -17.54 21.67 -3.96
C SER A 137 -16.21 21.91 -3.23
N VAL A 138 -15.74 20.90 -2.49
CA VAL A 138 -14.46 20.96 -1.76
C VAL A 138 -13.43 20.08 -2.45
N THR A 139 -12.24 20.62 -2.72
CA THR A 139 -11.11 19.88 -3.29
C THR A 139 -10.09 19.51 -2.21
N LEU A 140 -9.66 18.26 -2.20
CA LEU A 140 -8.73 17.69 -1.23
C LEU A 140 -7.59 16.97 -1.95
N TRP A 141 -6.39 17.05 -1.39
CA TRP A 141 -5.20 16.33 -1.83
C TRP A 141 -4.45 15.79 -0.61
N GLU A 142 -3.51 14.86 -0.86
CA GLU A 142 -2.92 13.93 0.12
C GLU A 142 -3.86 12.81 0.57
N SER A 143 -3.43 11.56 0.34
CA SER A 143 -4.25 10.38 0.65
C SER A 143 -4.61 10.26 2.14
N GLY A 144 -3.72 10.65 3.05
CA GLY A 144 -4.00 10.66 4.49
C GLY A 144 -5.05 11.70 4.87
N SER A 145 -4.93 12.92 4.34
CA SER A 145 -5.91 14.00 4.58
C SER A 145 -7.28 13.65 4.03
N ILE A 146 -7.35 13.12 2.80
CA ILE A 146 -8.60 12.67 2.17
C ILE A 146 -9.29 11.60 3.02
N ILE A 147 -8.55 10.61 3.52
CA ILE A 147 -9.14 9.53 4.33
C ILE A 147 -9.69 10.07 5.65
N LEU A 148 -8.95 10.93 6.34
CA LEU A 148 -9.41 11.56 7.58
C LEU A 148 -10.67 12.39 7.34
N TYR A 149 -10.70 13.16 6.25
CA TYR A 149 -11.88 13.92 5.85
C TYR A 149 -13.11 13.02 5.67
N LEU A 150 -12.96 11.89 4.97
CA LEU A 150 -14.07 10.99 4.67
C LEU A 150 -14.67 10.34 5.91
N VAL A 151 -13.84 9.87 6.85
CA VAL A 151 -14.35 9.24 8.08
C VAL A 151 -15.01 10.25 9.02
N GLU A 152 -14.44 11.45 9.14
CA GLU A 152 -15.01 12.55 9.92
C GLU A 152 -16.32 13.06 9.32
N LYS A 153 -16.37 13.21 7.99
CA LYS A 153 -17.59 13.59 7.27
C LYS A 153 -18.69 12.56 7.49
N LYS A 154 -18.40 11.26 7.34
CA LYS A 154 -19.37 10.19 7.56
C LYS A 154 -19.94 10.21 8.98
N THR A 155 -19.06 10.43 9.96
CA THR A 155 -19.45 10.53 11.38
C THR A 155 -20.45 11.68 11.59
N ARG A 156 -20.20 12.84 10.96
CA ARG A 156 -21.09 14.01 11.04
C ARG A 156 -22.42 13.81 10.31
N GLU A 157 -22.40 13.13 9.18
CA GLU A 157 -23.60 12.85 8.38
C GLU A 157 -24.54 11.87 9.05
N GLU A 158 -24.01 10.81 9.66
CA GLU A 158 -24.81 9.72 10.25
C GLU A 158 -25.03 9.89 11.76
N GLY A 159 -24.29 10.80 12.41
CA GLY A 159 -24.31 10.97 13.86
C GLY A 159 -23.71 9.79 14.64
N ILE A 160 -23.11 8.82 13.94
CA ILE A 160 -22.44 7.65 14.50
C ILE A 160 -21.10 7.47 13.79
N CYS A 161 -20.06 7.10 14.54
CA CYS A 161 -18.74 6.88 13.97
C CYS A 161 -18.74 5.61 13.08
N PRO A 162 -18.21 5.66 11.85
CA PRO A 162 -18.12 4.49 11.01
C PRO A 162 -17.18 3.45 11.64
N SER A 163 -17.44 2.17 11.36
CA SER A 163 -16.69 1.05 11.96
C SER A 163 -15.19 1.08 11.68
N ILE A 164 -14.76 1.76 10.61
CA ILE A 164 -13.35 1.93 10.25
C ILE A 164 -12.66 3.14 10.93
N TRP A 165 -13.35 3.83 11.83
CA TRP A 165 -12.86 4.98 12.60
C TRP A 165 -13.19 4.83 14.09
N ALA A 166 -12.80 5.80 14.92
CA ALA A 166 -12.99 5.77 16.38
C ALA A 166 -13.62 7.06 16.91
N GLU A 167 -14.42 6.94 17.99
CA GLU A 167 -15.08 8.06 18.65
C GLU A 167 -14.19 8.79 19.66
N ASN A 168 -13.32 8.03 20.34
CA ASN A 168 -12.52 8.57 21.43
C ASN A 168 -11.13 9.03 20.94
N LEU A 169 -10.63 10.11 21.54
CA LEU A 169 -9.39 10.75 21.15
C LEU A 169 -8.16 9.84 21.25
N VAL A 170 -8.13 8.92 22.23
CA VAL A 170 -6.98 8.02 22.45
C VAL A 170 -6.85 7.06 21.28
N GLU A 171 -7.93 6.39 20.90
CA GLU A 171 -7.95 5.45 19.79
C GLU A 171 -7.75 6.17 18.45
N GLN A 172 -8.36 7.35 18.25
CA GLN A 172 -8.08 8.19 17.08
C GLN A 172 -6.60 8.51 16.95
N SER A 173 -5.93 8.87 18.05
CA SER A 173 -4.49 9.18 18.06
C SER A 173 -3.64 7.97 17.69
N GLN A 174 -4.02 6.78 18.13
CA GLN A 174 -3.36 5.53 17.74
C GLN A 174 -3.57 5.21 16.25
N ILE A 175 -4.80 5.38 15.72
CA ILE A 175 -5.09 5.18 14.30
C ILE A 175 -4.29 6.18 13.45
N MET A 176 -4.25 7.45 13.86
CA MET A 176 -3.48 8.50 13.19
C MET A 176 -1.99 8.19 13.21
N SER A 177 -1.43 7.67 14.31
CA SER A 177 -0.02 7.30 14.39
C SER A 177 0.36 6.30 13.29
N TRP A 178 -0.46 5.26 13.08
CA TRP A 178 -0.26 4.29 12.01
C TRP A 178 -0.49 4.88 10.62
N LEU A 179 -1.50 5.73 10.44
CA LEU A 179 -1.74 6.42 9.16
C LEU A 179 -0.57 7.32 8.75
N PHE A 180 -0.01 8.08 9.69
CA PHE A 180 1.15 8.94 9.45
C PHE A 180 2.43 8.11 9.26
N PHE A 181 2.60 7.03 10.02
CA PHE A 181 3.69 6.07 9.79
C PHE A 181 3.64 5.50 8.35
N GLN A 182 2.45 5.14 7.88
CA GLN A 182 2.24 4.62 6.52
C GLN A 182 2.57 5.67 5.44
N THR A 183 1.98 6.86 5.58
CA THR A 183 2.05 7.91 4.56
C THR A 183 3.43 8.58 4.48
N SER A 184 4.19 8.62 5.59
CA SER A 184 5.51 9.26 5.64
C SER A 184 6.71 8.30 5.61
N GLY A 185 6.58 7.10 6.17
CA GLY A 185 7.69 6.16 6.34
C GLY A 185 7.57 4.87 5.51
N HIS A 186 6.35 4.40 5.24
CA HIS A 186 6.14 3.19 4.45
C HIS A 186 6.09 3.47 2.96
N SER A 187 5.06 4.21 2.52
CA SER A 187 4.82 4.47 1.10
C SER A 187 5.95 5.23 0.40
N PRO A 188 6.60 6.25 1.00
CA PRO A 188 7.69 6.95 0.32
C PRO A 188 8.91 6.06 0.13
N MET A 189 9.23 5.20 1.11
CA MET A 189 10.39 4.31 1.07
C MET A 189 10.21 3.21 0.02
N ILE A 190 9.02 2.63 -0.09
CA ILE A 190 8.69 1.70 -1.19
C ILE A 190 8.82 2.41 -2.55
N GLY A 191 8.33 3.66 -2.64
CA GLY A 191 8.47 4.49 -3.84
C GLY A 191 9.93 4.68 -4.26
N GLN A 192 10.83 4.97 -3.31
CA GLN A 192 12.26 5.12 -3.60
C GLN A 192 12.89 3.79 -4.04
N ALA A 193 12.58 2.69 -3.35
CA ALA A 193 13.06 1.37 -3.71
C ALA A 193 12.66 0.99 -5.15
N LEU A 194 11.40 1.23 -5.53
CA LEU A 194 10.92 1.01 -6.89
C LEU A 194 11.62 1.93 -7.90
N HIS A 195 11.83 3.20 -7.56
CA HIS A 195 12.52 4.16 -8.44
C HIS A 195 13.94 3.70 -8.77
N PHE A 196 14.77 3.46 -7.74
CA PHE A 196 16.16 3.03 -7.96
C PHE A 196 16.28 1.65 -8.61
N LYS A 197 15.27 0.78 -8.43
CA LYS A 197 15.26 -0.56 -9.02
C LYS A 197 14.87 -0.57 -10.51
N TYR A 198 13.96 0.31 -10.93
CA TYR A 198 13.33 0.20 -12.26
C TYR A 198 13.42 1.46 -13.14
N PHE A 199 13.50 2.65 -12.55
CA PHE A 199 13.24 3.90 -13.27
C PHE A 199 14.40 4.90 -13.21
N HIS A 200 15.34 4.74 -12.28
CA HIS A 200 16.52 5.59 -12.21
C HIS A 200 17.43 5.34 -13.43
N SER A 201 18.02 6.40 -13.99
CA SER A 201 18.81 6.36 -15.23
C SER A 201 20.10 5.54 -15.11
N VAL A 202 20.57 5.33 -13.89
CA VAL A 202 21.77 4.57 -13.56
C VAL A 202 21.46 3.55 -12.47
N SER A 203 22.00 2.35 -12.57
CA SER A 203 21.90 1.37 -11.49
C SER A 203 22.78 1.80 -10.30
N VAL A 204 22.17 1.97 -9.13
CA VAL A 204 22.87 2.34 -7.90
C VAL A 204 22.55 1.28 -6.83
N PRO A 205 23.31 0.16 -6.76
CA PRO A 205 23.01 -0.96 -5.87
C PRO A 205 22.86 -0.58 -4.40
N SER A 206 23.70 0.35 -3.92
CA SER A 206 23.63 0.84 -2.54
C SER A 206 22.34 1.60 -2.23
N ALA A 207 21.78 2.33 -3.21
CA ALA A 207 20.51 3.02 -3.05
C ALA A 207 19.34 2.03 -3.04
N ILE A 208 19.35 1.05 -3.95
CA ILE A 208 18.35 -0.04 -3.96
C ILE A 208 18.35 -0.74 -2.59
N GLN A 209 19.53 -1.17 -2.12
CA GLN A 209 19.67 -1.84 -0.83
C GLN A 209 19.17 -0.96 0.32
N ARG A 210 19.60 0.31 0.39
CA ARG A 210 19.18 1.26 1.44
C ARG A 210 17.67 1.31 1.60
N TYR A 211 16.94 1.49 0.50
CA TYR A 211 15.48 1.63 0.58
C TYR A 211 14.77 0.30 0.77
N THR A 212 15.27 -0.80 0.18
CA THR A 212 14.69 -2.13 0.46
C THR A 212 14.87 -2.52 1.93
N ASP A 213 16.04 -2.27 2.53
CA ASP A 213 16.30 -2.56 3.93
C ASP A 213 15.45 -1.68 4.86
N GLU A 214 15.24 -0.40 4.52
CA GLU A 214 14.32 0.45 5.27
C GLU A 214 12.86 -0.04 5.17
N VAL A 215 12.42 -0.51 4.00
CA VAL A 215 11.08 -1.10 3.87
C VAL A 215 10.96 -2.37 4.72
N ARG A 216 11.98 -3.24 4.76
CA ARG A 216 12.00 -4.40 5.67
C ARG A 216 11.92 -3.98 7.13
N ARG A 217 12.65 -2.94 7.54
CA ARG A 217 12.59 -2.38 8.90
C ARG A 217 11.18 -1.91 9.24
N VAL A 218 10.52 -1.20 8.32
CA VAL A 218 9.15 -0.71 8.49
C VAL A 218 8.15 -1.87 8.61
N TYR A 219 8.27 -2.91 7.77
CA TYR A 219 7.46 -4.12 7.91
C TYR A 219 7.74 -4.88 9.21
N GLY A 220 8.99 -4.86 9.71
CA GLY A 220 9.33 -5.40 11.02
C GLY A 220 8.55 -4.74 12.17
N VAL A 221 8.29 -3.43 12.08
CA VAL A 221 7.45 -2.73 13.06
C VAL A 221 6.00 -3.23 13.02
N LEU A 222 5.44 -3.42 11.83
CA LEU A 222 4.09 -4.00 11.67
C LEU A 222 4.03 -5.44 12.18
N GLU A 223 5.04 -6.25 11.85
CA GLU A 223 5.12 -7.66 12.24
C GLU A 223 5.14 -7.82 13.76
N VAL A 224 5.96 -7.03 14.46
CA VAL A 224 6.01 -7.04 15.93
C VAL A 224 4.66 -6.60 16.51
N ALA A 225 4.09 -5.49 16.04
CA ALA A 225 2.82 -4.99 16.56
C ALA A 225 1.68 -6.01 16.37
N LEU A 226 1.57 -6.65 15.20
CA LEU A 226 0.54 -7.66 14.93
C LEU A 226 0.79 -8.96 15.71
N SER A 227 2.06 -9.33 15.93
CA SER A 227 2.43 -10.48 16.77
C SER A 227 2.00 -10.28 18.22
N GLU A 228 2.23 -9.10 18.79
CA GLU A 228 1.79 -8.74 20.15
C GLU A 228 0.26 -8.79 20.27
N LYS A 229 -0.47 -8.29 19.26
CA LYS A 229 -1.93 -8.39 19.23
C LYS A 229 -2.42 -9.84 19.18
N ARG A 230 -1.73 -10.70 18.42
CA ARG A 230 -2.07 -12.12 18.35
C ARG A 230 -1.79 -12.84 19.66
N GLU A 231 -0.65 -12.56 20.28
CA GLU A 231 -0.30 -13.13 21.57
C GLU A 231 -1.36 -12.79 22.62
N ALA A 232 -1.72 -11.49 22.73
CA ALA A 232 -2.76 -11.04 23.65
C ALA A 232 -4.12 -11.73 23.37
N LEU A 233 -4.53 -11.81 22.10
CA LEU A 233 -5.78 -12.47 21.70
C LEU A 233 -5.79 -13.95 22.10
N ILE A 234 -4.71 -14.68 21.82
CA ILE A 234 -4.61 -16.11 22.13
C ILE A 234 -4.67 -16.32 23.65
N MET A 235 -3.92 -15.53 24.42
CA MET A 235 -3.91 -15.63 25.88
C MET A 235 -5.26 -15.31 26.50
N GLU A 236 -5.99 -14.34 25.94
CA GLU A 236 -7.32 -13.97 26.42
C GLU A 236 -8.37 -15.06 26.15
N LEU A 237 -8.33 -15.66 24.96
CA LEU A 237 -9.31 -16.66 24.53
C LEU A 237 -8.99 -18.09 25.01
N ASP A 238 -7.72 -18.38 25.32
CA ASP A 238 -7.23 -19.69 25.77
C ASP A 238 -6.50 -19.56 27.12
N ARG A 239 -7.20 -19.01 28.12
CA ARG A 239 -6.65 -18.68 29.45
C ARG A 239 -6.05 -19.87 30.18
N GLU A 240 -6.60 -21.06 29.97
CA GLU A 240 -6.12 -22.30 30.58
C GLU A 240 -4.72 -22.67 30.10
N ASN A 241 -4.37 -22.35 28.84
CA ASN A 241 -3.07 -22.63 28.25
C ASN A 241 -2.16 -21.39 28.15
N ALA A 242 -2.62 -20.21 28.59
CA ALA A 242 -1.90 -18.94 28.46
C ALA A 242 -0.47 -18.98 29.03
N ALA A 243 -0.28 -19.64 30.18
CA ALA A 243 1.04 -19.81 30.80
C ALA A 243 2.01 -20.65 29.94
N SER A 244 1.50 -21.61 29.17
CA SER A 244 2.32 -22.44 28.28
C SER A 244 2.77 -21.65 27.05
N TYR A 245 1.89 -20.80 26.49
CA TYR A 245 2.25 -19.91 25.38
C TYR A 245 3.25 -18.83 25.81
N SER A 246 3.02 -18.15 26.94
CA SER A 246 3.91 -17.07 27.42
C SER A 246 5.31 -17.58 27.78
N ALA A 247 5.40 -18.82 28.28
CA ALA A 247 6.67 -19.47 28.57
C ALA A 247 7.38 -20.05 27.33
N GLY A 248 6.77 -19.98 26.14
CA GLY A 248 7.31 -20.57 24.90
C GLY A 248 7.33 -22.10 24.88
N LEU A 249 6.59 -22.75 25.79
CA LEU A 249 6.49 -24.21 25.88
C LEU A 249 5.56 -24.77 24.81
N THR A 250 4.52 -24.01 24.44
CA THR A 250 3.64 -24.31 23.32
C THR A 250 3.80 -23.25 22.24
N PRO A 251 4.14 -23.62 20.99
CA PRO A 251 4.13 -22.67 19.88
C PRO A 251 2.74 -22.07 19.66
N MET A 252 2.65 -20.74 19.45
CA MET A 252 1.37 -20.06 19.19
C MET A 252 0.63 -20.64 17.98
N SER A 253 1.35 -21.23 17.03
CA SER A 253 0.77 -21.91 15.86
C SER A 253 -0.12 -23.10 16.19
N GLN A 254 -0.07 -23.62 17.42
CA GLN A 254 -0.97 -24.68 17.89
C GLN A 254 -2.30 -24.14 18.43
N SER A 255 -2.40 -22.83 18.68
CA SER A 255 -3.65 -22.24 19.14
C SER A 255 -4.72 -22.35 18.05
N ARG A 256 -5.93 -22.77 18.44
CA ARG A 256 -7.12 -22.75 17.57
C ARG A 256 -7.49 -21.34 17.09
N TYR A 257 -6.96 -20.29 17.73
CA TYR A 257 -7.20 -18.88 17.40
C TYR A 257 -6.04 -18.26 16.59
N PHE A 258 -5.06 -19.07 16.15
CA PHE A 258 -3.86 -18.58 15.47
C PHE A 258 -4.10 -17.87 14.13
N ASP A 259 -5.22 -18.13 13.47
CA ASP A 259 -5.62 -17.48 12.21
C ASP A 259 -6.75 -16.46 12.39
N THR A 260 -7.22 -16.23 13.62
CA THR A 260 -8.22 -15.19 13.91
C THR A 260 -7.68 -13.81 13.51
N PRO A 261 -8.47 -12.95 12.85
CA PRO A 261 -8.01 -11.62 12.48
C PRO A 261 -7.57 -10.80 13.71
N VAL A 262 -6.45 -10.09 13.58
CA VAL A 262 -5.96 -9.09 14.54
C VAL A 262 -5.76 -7.79 13.78
N TRP A 263 -5.89 -6.65 14.47
CA TRP A 263 -5.88 -5.32 13.86
C TRP A 263 -4.91 -4.41 14.62
N LEU A 264 -4.40 -3.39 13.93
CA LEU A 264 -3.39 -2.49 14.52
C LEU A 264 -3.95 -1.71 15.72
N VAL A 265 -5.21 -1.28 15.64
CA VAL A 265 -5.88 -0.48 16.67
C VAL A 265 -7.28 -1.02 16.92
N GLY A 266 -7.62 -1.23 18.18
CA GLY A 266 -8.88 -1.84 18.59
C GLY A 266 -9.02 -3.29 18.12
N GLU A 267 -10.25 -3.80 18.16
CA GLU A 267 -10.60 -5.19 17.79
C GLU A 267 -11.21 -5.30 16.39
N ARG A 268 -11.08 -4.26 15.56
CA ARG A 268 -11.66 -4.19 14.21
C ARG A 268 -10.69 -3.52 13.23
N ALA A 269 -10.88 -3.79 11.94
CA ALA A 269 -10.15 -3.08 10.89
C ALA A 269 -10.53 -1.60 10.89
N THR A 270 -9.53 -0.72 10.92
CA THR A 270 -9.70 0.73 10.80
C THR A 270 -8.95 1.27 9.59
N ILE A 271 -8.99 2.59 9.36
CA ILE A 271 -8.15 3.22 8.34
C ILE A 271 -6.64 3.03 8.59
N ALA A 272 -6.22 2.73 9.83
CA ALA A 272 -4.84 2.34 10.11
C ALA A 272 -4.48 1.05 9.37
N ASP A 273 -5.41 0.12 9.22
CA ASP A 273 -5.16 -1.14 8.52
C ASP A 273 -5.29 -1.00 7.01
N LEU A 274 -6.39 -0.38 6.58
CA LEU A 274 -6.73 -0.22 5.18
C LEU A 274 -5.65 0.56 4.40
N CYS A 275 -4.93 1.48 5.05
CA CYS A 275 -3.96 2.31 4.38
C CYS A 275 -2.70 1.57 3.87
N PHE A 276 -2.40 0.37 4.38
CA PHE A 276 -1.23 -0.41 3.95
C PHE A 276 -1.51 -1.35 2.78
N VAL A 277 -2.76 -1.81 2.62
CA VAL A 277 -3.08 -2.99 1.79
C VAL A 277 -2.66 -2.83 0.32
N THR A 278 -2.81 -1.64 -0.24
CA THR A 278 -2.45 -1.36 -1.64
C THR A 278 -0.95 -1.37 -1.87
N TRP A 279 -0.16 -1.08 -0.84
CA TRP A 279 1.30 -1.11 -0.88
C TRP A 279 1.85 -2.51 -0.60
N ASN A 280 1.17 -3.30 0.23
CA ASN A 280 1.53 -4.71 0.47
C ASN A 280 1.46 -5.55 -0.82
N TYR A 281 0.57 -5.19 -1.75
CA TYR A 281 0.44 -5.88 -3.03
C TYR A 281 1.62 -5.66 -4.00
N VAL A 282 2.44 -4.62 -3.80
CA VAL A 282 3.49 -4.25 -4.76
C VAL A 282 4.91 -4.43 -4.23
N VAL A 283 5.06 -4.85 -2.97
CA VAL A 283 6.37 -4.95 -2.30
C VAL A 283 7.21 -6.15 -2.78
N ASP A 284 6.55 -7.18 -3.32
CA ASP A 284 7.21 -8.31 -3.99
C ASP A 284 8.11 -7.84 -5.14
N ARG A 285 7.72 -6.78 -5.84
CA ARG A 285 8.51 -6.16 -6.90
C ARG A 285 9.86 -5.66 -6.43
N ILE A 286 10.02 -5.30 -5.15
CA ILE A 286 11.33 -4.93 -4.58
C ILE A 286 12.06 -6.09 -3.93
N GLY A 287 11.53 -7.31 -4.01
CA GLY A 287 12.16 -8.53 -3.51
C GLY A 287 11.90 -8.80 -2.03
N ILE A 288 10.75 -8.35 -1.53
CA ILE A 288 10.27 -8.66 -0.18
C ILE A 288 9.13 -9.67 -0.30
N ASP A 289 9.31 -10.85 0.28
CA ASP A 289 8.28 -11.88 0.37
C ASP A 289 7.57 -11.78 1.72
N LEU A 290 6.40 -11.13 1.76
CA LEU A 290 5.64 -10.96 2.99
C LEU A 290 5.29 -12.30 3.66
N LYS A 291 5.03 -13.36 2.90
CA LYS A 291 4.64 -14.65 3.48
C LYS A 291 5.83 -15.28 4.21
N ALA A 292 7.03 -15.17 3.65
CA ALA A 292 8.24 -15.76 4.20
C ALA A 292 8.88 -14.90 5.28
N GLU A 293 8.90 -13.57 5.10
CA GLU A 293 9.61 -12.63 5.97
C GLU A 293 8.73 -12.07 7.11
N PHE A 294 7.42 -11.92 6.89
CA PHE A 294 6.49 -11.24 7.81
C PHE A 294 5.13 -11.98 7.90
N PRO A 295 5.10 -13.19 8.51
CA PRO A 295 3.93 -14.05 8.50
C PRO A 295 2.66 -13.42 9.09
N GLU A 296 2.78 -12.58 10.13
CA GLU A 296 1.63 -11.89 10.71
C GLU A 296 1.10 -10.79 9.80
N VAL A 297 1.98 -10.00 9.18
CA VAL A 297 1.59 -9.04 8.15
C VAL A 297 0.90 -9.74 6.98
N TYR A 298 1.37 -10.92 6.56
CA TYR A 298 0.77 -11.67 5.46
C TYR A 298 -0.65 -12.14 5.79
N LYS A 299 -0.88 -12.72 6.98
CA LYS A 299 -2.22 -13.11 7.45
C LYS A 299 -3.14 -11.89 7.55
N TRP A 300 -2.67 -10.83 8.17
CA TRP A 300 -3.41 -9.58 8.30
C TRP A 300 -3.82 -9.00 6.94
N THR A 301 -2.88 -8.94 5.99
CA THR A 301 -3.14 -8.47 4.62
C THR A 301 -4.22 -9.30 3.94
N LYS A 302 -4.20 -10.64 4.11
CA LYS A 302 -5.25 -11.52 3.57
C LYS A 302 -6.62 -11.19 4.13
N HIS A 303 -6.73 -10.99 5.45
CA HIS A 303 -7.99 -10.63 6.10
C HIS A 303 -8.51 -9.28 5.63
N VAL A 304 -7.64 -8.28 5.47
CA VAL A 304 -8.03 -6.98 4.87
C VAL A 304 -8.53 -7.18 3.43
N MET A 305 -7.82 -7.96 2.61
CA MET A 305 -8.16 -8.18 1.20
C MET A 305 -9.45 -8.96 0.98
N GLN A 306 -9.87 -9.79 1.94
CA GLN A 306 -11.13 -10.53 1.87
C GLN A 306 -12.36 -9.67 2.17
N ARG A 307 -12.18 -8.43 2.62
CA ARG A 307 -13.29 -7.52 2.89
C ARG A 307 -14.03 -7.19 1.59
N PRO A 308 -15.38 -7.29 1.55
CA PRO A 308 -16.14 -7.06 0.32
C PRO A 308 -15.92 -5.68 -0.32
N ALA A 309 -15.79 -4.63 0.49
CA ALA A 309 -15.53 -3.27 0.01
C ALA A 309 -14.14 -3.14 -0.62
N VAL A 310 -13.12 -3.74 -0.01
CA VAL A 310 -11.76 -3.78 -0.56
C VAL A 310 -11.75 -4.51 -1.91
N MET A 311 -12.39 -5.68 -1.99
CA MET A 311 -12.51 -6.41 -3.27
C MET A 311 -13.23 -5.59 -4.34
N ARG A 312 -14.32 -4.88 -4.01
CA ARG A 312 -15.03 -4.01 -4.96
C ARG A 312 -14.15 -2.87 -5.47
N ALA A 313 -13.45 -2.19 -4.56
CA ALA A 313 -12.57 -1.07 -4.91
C ALA A 313 -11.40 -1.49 -5.81
N LEU A 314 -10.86 -2.70 -5.58
CA LEU A 314 -9.74 -3.23 -6.35
C LEU A 314 -10.16 -3.93 -7.65
N LYS A 315 -11.39 -4.45 -7.77
CA LYS A 315 -11.87 -5.09 -9.01
C LYS A 315 -11.78 -4.19 -10.24
N TRP A 316 -11.88 -2.88 -10.06
CA TRP A 316 -11.74 -1.91 -11.14
C TRP A 316 -10.35 -1.93 -11.82
N SER A 317 -9.33 -2.56 -11.22
CA SER A 317 -8.01 -2.75 -11.84
C SER A 317 -7.93 -3.91 -12.83
N GLY A 318 -8.98 -4.73 -12.97
CA GLY A 318 -8.96 -5.98 -13.76
C GLY A 318 -9.60 -5.93 -15.14
N ASP A 319 -10.54 -5.00 -15.36
CA ASP A 319 -11.36 -4.95 -16.57
C ASP A 319 -11.20 -3.62 -17.32
N GLN A 320 -10.00 -3.34 -17.87
CA GLN A 320 -9.78 -2.43 -19.01
C GLN A 320 -8.51 -2.82 -19.78
#